data_AF-A0A1Y0L2R3-F1
#
_entry.id   AF-A0A1Y0L2R3-F1
#
_cell.length_a   1.000
_cell.length_b   1.000
_cell.length_c   1.000
_cell.angle_alpha   90.00
_cell.angle_beta   90.00
_cell.angle_gamma   90.00
#
_symmetry.space_group_name_H-M   'P 1'
#
loop_
_entity.id
_entity.type
_entity.pdbx_description
1 polymer ?
#
loop_
_entity_poly.entity_id
_entity_poly.type
_entity_poly.pdbx_seq_one_letter_code
_entity_poly.pdbx_strand_id
1 'polypeptide(L)'
;MLAVSDLKFIVLDVEIPLWSILLVFMFIALIAFTIYILIFLNKGKNYIFDNQEVDSKEFLRLEKFEDLRNDFEVEIGQIKKIRKSTK
;
A
#
# COMPACT_ATOMS: atom_id res chain seq x y z
N MET A 1 -24.41 -0.46 -41.44
CA MET A 1 -24.30 -0.43 -39.97
C MET A 1 -25.21 -1.51 -39.43
N LEU A 2 -24.65 -2.64 -38.98
CA LEU A 2 -25.43 -3.66 -38.28
C LEU A 2 -25.62 -3.16 -36.84
N ALA A 3 -26.86 -2.93 -36.44
CA ALA A 3 -27.17 -2.48 -35.10
C ALA A 3 -26.82 -3.60 -34.10
N VAL A 4 -26.02 -3.27 -33.09
CA VAL A 4 -25.59 -4.20 -32.01
C VAL A 4 -26.80 -4.79 -31.26
N SER A 5 -27.99 -4.19 -31.40
CA SER A 5 -29.26 -4.66 -30.83
C SER A 5 -29.75 -6.01 -31.37
N ASP A 6 -29.31 -6.44 -32.55
CA ASP A 6 -29.85 -7.66 -33.19
C ASP A 6 -28.99 -8.92 -32.92
N LEU A 7 -27.89 -8.80 -32.18
CA LEU A 7 -27.05 -9.93 -31.81
C LEU A 7 -27.60 -10.62 -30.54
N LYS A 8 -28.40 -11.67 -30.76
CA LYS A 8 -28.96 -12.53 -29.71
C LYS A 8 -28.14 -13.82 -29.58
N PHE A 9 -27.68 -14.12 -28.37
CA PHE A 9 -27.05 -15.39 -28.05
C PHE A 9 -28.09 -16.30 -27.38
N ILE A 10 -28.36 -17.46 -27.97
CA ILE A 10 -29.30 -18.44 -27.44
C ILE A 10 -28.52 -19.50 -26.67
N VAL A 11 -28.75 -19.60 -25.36
CA VAL A 11 -28.15 -20.63 -24.50
C VAL A 11 -29.26 -21.25 -23.65
N LEU A 12 -29.47 -22.56 -23.72
CA LEU A 12 -30.52 -23.30 -22.96
C LEU A 12 -31.92 -22.65 -23.08
N ASP A 13 -32.39 -22.34 -24.29
CA ASP A 13 -33.67 -21.66 -24.57
C ASP A 13 -33.83 -20.24 -23.97
N VAL A 14 -32.76 -19.66 -23.40
CA VAL A 14 -32.76 -18.28 -22.92
C VAL A 14 -32.04 -17.40 -23.93
N GLU A 15 -32.76 -16.41 -24.47
CA GLU A 15 -32.17 -15.34 -25.28
C GLU A 15 -31.49 -14.33 -24.37
N ILE A 16 -30.16 -14.36 -24.31
CA ILE A 16 -29.39 -13.36 -23.56
C ILE A 16 -28.92 -12.29 -24.56
N PRO A 17 -29.34 -11.02 -24.38
CA PRO A 17 -28.84 -9.94 -25.22
C PRO A 17 -27.37 -9.70 -24.91
N LEU A 18 -26.58 -9.46 -25.96
CA LEU A 18 -25.14 -9.22 -25.86
C LEU A 18 -24.76 -8.14 -24.82
N TRP A 19 -25.60 -7.12 -24.71
CA TRP A 19 -25.45 -6.02 -23.74
C TRP A 19 -25.37 -6.50 -22.28
N SER A 20 -26.13 -7.53 -21.91
CA SER A 20 -26.10 -8.08 -20.55
C SER A 20 -24.75 -8.73 -20.23
N ILE A 21 -24.17 -9.45 -21.19
CA ILE A 21 -22.85 -10.08 -21.04
C ILE A 21 -21.78 -9.00 -20.93
N LEU A 22 -21.84 -8.00 -21.81
CA LEU A 22 -20.89 -6.89 -21.85
C LEU A 22 -20.87 -6.09 -20.54
N LEU A 23 -22.05 -5.90 -19.95
CA LEU A 23 -22.21 -5.25 -18.65
C LEU A 23 -21.52 -6.04 -17.53
N VAL A 24 -21.65 -7.38 -17.49
CA VAL A 24 -20.95 -8.21 -16.50
C VAL A 24 -19.44 -8.10 -16.63
N PHE A 25 -18.90 -8.17 -17.85
CA PHE A 25 -17.47 -7.98 -18.09
C PHE A 25 -16.98 -6.58 -17.72
N MET A 26 -17.79 -5.54 -17.95
CA MET A 26 -17.49 -4.17 -17.53
C MET A 26 -17.32 -4.08 -16.01
N PHE A 27 -18.20 -4.71 -15.22
CA PHE A 27 -18.08 -4.73 -13.77
C PHE A 27 -16.82 -5.45 -13.30
N ILE A 28 -16.49 -6.61 -13.88
CA ILE A 28 -15.27 -7.36 -13.56
C ILE A 28 -14.02 -6.50 -13.84
N ALA A 29 -13.99 -5.83 -15.00
CA ALA A 29 -12.88 -4.95 -15.37
C ALA A 29 -12.73 -3.78 -14.38
N LEU A 30 -13.84 -3.17 -13.95
CA LEU A 30 -13.85 -2.05 -13.01
C LEU A 30 -13.34 -2.46 -11.63
N ILE A 31 -13.75 -3.64 -11.14
CA ILE A 31 -13.27 -4.19 -9.87
C ILE A 31 -11.77 -4.47 -9.95
N ALA A 32 -11.30 -5.14 -11.01
CA ALA A 32 -9.89 -5.42 -11.22
C ALA A 32 -9.05 -4.14 -11.28
N PHE A 33 -9.54 -3.13 -11.99
CA PHE A 33 -8.89 -1.82 -12.10
C PHE A 33 -8.80 -1.10 -10.75
N THR A 34 -9.86 -1.18 -9.95
CA THR A 34 -9.90 -0.59 -8.60
C THR A 34 -8.88 -1.27 -7.69
N ILE A 35 -8.81 -2.61 -7.71
CA ILE A 35 -7.81 -3.37 -6.95
C ILE A 35 -6.39 -3.00 -7.41
N TYR A 36 -6.17 -2.90 -8.71
CA TYR A 36 -4.88 -2.49 -9.27
C TYR A 36 -4.46 -1.11 -8.78
N ILE A 37 -5.36 -0.12 -8.83
CA ILE A 37 -5.10 1.23 -8.32
C ILE A 37 -4.84 1.21 -6.80
N LEU A 38 -5.61 0.45 -6.02
CA LEU A 38 -5.39 0.34 -4.58
C LEU A 38 -4.02 -0.25 -4.25
N ILE A 39 -3.59 -1.28 -4.98
CA ILE A 39 -2.24 -1.85 -4.83
C ILE A 39 -1.17 -0.83 -5.23
N PHE A 40 -1.39 -0.11 -6.33
CA PHE A 40 -0.46 0.91 -6.82
C PHE A 40 -0.32 2.08 -5.82
N LEU A 41 -1.42 2.56 -5.25
CA LEU A 41 -1.42 3.61 -4.23
C LEU A 41 -0.79 3.15 -2.91
N ASN A 42 -0.99 1.88 -2.52
CA ASN A 42 -0.37 1.32 -1.32
C ASN A 42 1.15 1.12 -1.47
N LYS A 43 1.69 1.02 -2.67
CA LYS A 43 3.14 1.00 -2.91
C LYS A 43 3.81 2.38 -2.69
N GLY A 44 3.03 3.45 -2.56
CA GLY A 44 3.52 4.82 -2.42
C GLY A 44 3.83 5.27 -0.99
N LYS A 45 3.76 4.40 0.02
CA LYS A 45 4.24 4.72 1.38
C LYS A 45 5.74 4.46 1.51
N ASN A 46 6.53 5.02 0.59
CA ASN A 46 7.98 5.11 0.74
C ASN A 46 8.23 6.26 1.71
N TYR A 47 8.53 5.92 2.95
CA TYR A 47 8.91 6.92 3.95
C TYR A 47 10.38 7.26 3.69
N ILE A 48 10.67 8.54 3.44
CA ILE A 48 12.04 9.00 3.23
C ILE A 48 12.68 9.18 4.61
N PHE A 49 13.62 8.30 4.95
CA PHE A 49 14.47 8.43 6.13
C PHE A 49 15.91 8.56 5.66
N ASP A 50 16.55 9.68 5.96
CA ASP A 50 17.97 9.94 5.70
C ASP A 50 18.42 9.67 4.24
N ASN A 51 17.67 10.22 3.27
CA ASN A 51 17.88 10.11 1.82
C ASN A 51 17.74 8.69 1.20
N GLN A 52 17.15 7.74 1.91
CA GLN A 52 16.82 6.41 1.36
C GLN A 52 15.31 6.18 1.38
N GLU A 53 14.79 5.52 0.34
CA GLU A 53 13.40 5.05 0.30
C GLU A 53 13.30 3.79 1.16
N VAL A 54 12.67 3.91 2.33
CA VAL A 54 12.54 2.80 3.27
C VAL A 54 11.07 2.43 3.44
N ASP A 55 10.80 1.13 3.55
CA ASP A 55 9.45 0.64 3.82
C ASP A 55 8.98 1.11 5.21
N SER A 56 7.67 1.27 5.35
CA SER A 56 6.98 1.69 6.58
C SER A 56 7.41 0.92 7.84
N LYS A 57 7.62 -0.39 7.72
CA LYS A 57 8.05 -1.25 8.83
C LYS A 57 9.51 -0.99 9.24
N GLU A 58 10.34 -0.65 8.27
CA GLU A 58 11.75 -0.38 8.46
C GLU A 58 11.96 1.02 9.04
N PHE A 59 11.18 2.01 8.59
CA PHE A 59 11.11 3.35 9.20
C PHE A 59 10.80 3.28 10.71
N LEU A 60 9.73 2.57 11.09
CA LEU A 60 9.34 2.39 12.50
C LEU A 60 10.42 1.71 13.35
N ARG A 61 11.27 0.87 12.73
CA ARG A 61 12.39 0.22 13.41
C ARG A 61 13.57 1.19 13.57
N LEU A 62 13.85 2.01 12.56
CA LEU A 62 14.91 3.00 12.58
C LEU A 62 14.62 4.12 13.59
N GLU A 63 13.39 4.62 13.61
CA GLU A 63 12.92 5.62 14.60
C GLU A 63 13.12 5.11 16.04
N LYS A 64 12.66 3.88 16.33
CA LYS A 64 12.88 3.25 17.64
C LYS A 64 14.36 3.07 17.99
N PHE A 65 15.21 2.86 16.99
CA PHE A 65 16.65 2.73 17.22
C PHE A 65 17.29 4.08 17.56
N GLU A 66 16.85 5.17 16.93
CA GLU A 66 17.31 6.52 17.26
C GLU A 66 16.90 6.93 18.67
N ASP A 67 15.67 6.67 19.07
CA ASP A 67 15.19 6.93 20.42
C ASP A 67 16.04 6.18 21.46
N LEU A 68 16.30 4.89 21.21
CA LEU A 68 17.11 4.06 22.09
C LEU A 68 18.56 4.60 22.18
N ARG A 69 19.15 5.02 21.05
CA ARG A 69 20.49 5.61 21.01
C ARG A 69 20.53 6.90 21.85
N ASN A 70 19.53 7.76 21.71
CA ASN A 70 19.44 9.01 22.45
C ASN A 70 19.35 8.75 23.96
N ASP A 71 18.53 7.79 24.39
CA ASP A 71 18.43 7.38 25.79
C ASP A 71 19.77 6.87 26.33
N PHE A 72 20.48 6.04 25.55
CA PHE A 72 21.81 5.57 25.89
C PHE A 72 22.83 6.72 26.03
N GLU A 73 22.79 7.71 25.15
CA GLU A 73 23.68 8.89 25.24
C GLU A 73 23.43 9.68 26.52
N VAL A 74 22.16 9.88 26.88
CA VAL A 74 21.77 10.54 28.14
C VAL A 74 22.28 9.76 29.34
N GLU A 75 22.10 8.43 29.37
CA GLU A 75 22.54 7.56 30.47
C GLU A 75 24.08 7.58 30.62
N ILE A 76 24.82 7.46 29.52
CA ILE A 76 26.28 7.59 29.53
C ILE A 76 26.71 8.97 30.06
N GLY A 77 25.99 10.03 29.68
CA GLY A 77 26.22 11.37 30.21
C GLY A 77 26.08 11.45 31.73
N GLN A 78 25.04 10.81 32.28
CA GLN A 78 24.81 10.73 33.72
C GLN A 78 25.92 9.94 34.43
N ILE A 79 26.30 8.78 33.90
CA ILE A 79 27.39 7.96 34.47
C ILE A 79 28.72 8.73 34.47
N LYS A 80 29.05 9.42 33.37
CA LYS A 80 30.25 10.27 33.29
C LYS A 80 30.23 11.40 34.32
N LYS A 81 29.06 12.04 34.54
CA LYS A 81 28.89 13.10 35.53
C LYS A 81 29.10 12.58 36.95
N ILE A 82 28.53 11.43 37.29
CA ILE A 82 28.71 10.77 38.60
C ILE A 82 30.20 10.47 38.82
N ARG A 83 30.86 9.82 37.85
CA ARG A 83 32.29 9.47 37.94
C ARG A 83 33.20 10.68 38.11
N LYS A 84 32.87 11.83 37.50
CA LYS A 84 33.62 13.08 37.66
C LYS A 84 33.39 13.71 39.04
N SER A 85 32.21 13.54 39.64
CA SER A 85 31.88 14.06 40.98
C SER A 85 32.45 13.23 42.13
N THR A 86 32.72 11.94 41.90
CA THR A 86 33.31 11.03 42.90
C THR A 86 34.85 11.13 42.97
N LYS A 87 35.48 11.88 42.07
CA LYS A 87 36.93 12.10 42.02
C LYS A 87 37.28 13.46 42.59
#